data_AF-A0A0V1PTA7-F1
#
_entry.id   AF-A0A0V1PTA7-F1
#
_cell.length_a   1.000
_cell.length_b   1.000
_cell.length_c   1.000
_cell.angle_alpha   90.00
_cell.angle_beta   90.00
_cell.angle_gamma   90.00
#
_symmetry.space_group_name_H-M   'P 1'
#
loop_
_entity.id
_entity.type
_entity.pdbx_description
1 polymer ?
#
loop_
_entity_poly.entity_id
_entity_poly.type
_entity_poly.pdbx_seq_one_letter_code
_entity_poly.pdbx_strand_id
1 'polypeptide(L)'
;MSTSIFDTRPSQKDIIIILHQYTTLSINYLYTNDYDIYIISNLNIFDKYLRRELSQNTHRKVTVITVLGDTEDVIHAIEFLNSFDNSEGRLQEKNQFAEEYAYYLKKIQYGEDTNGYGLEDGELNFPPGCCDMPLSFELIVVLDNTELKNDHLSPRSVFLQQLFRFISLKHGGTFVCTSNTQALITSEKVLLHFLLQIGHQHTTKTPRIQLNKPEAIAIYESDHSVNGEYLHICLLSPKGWDSWSKIQILATPIVHEKDKSKYNILSNENEFNKLNRVYNAYLDFSNSYVNQNTAEHHKAEECKNDLFLLLLTDYKNTKKTHDIRRKQGISLEEVLENLQ
;
A
#
# COMPACT_ATOMS: atom_id res chain seq x y z
N MET A 1 -29.08 23.90 -25.64
CA MET A 1 -27.86 23.15 -25.99
C MET A 1 -28.16 21.68 -25.74
N SER A 2 -28.27 20.89 -26.81
CA SER A 2 -28.70 19.49 -26.73
C SER A 2 -27.57 18.59 -26.24
N THR A 3 -27.80 17.87 -25.15
CA THR A 3 -26.98 16.74 -24.74
C THR A 3 -27.16 15.61 -25.76
N SER A 4 -26.06 15.23 -26.42
CA SER A 4 -26.01 14.12 -27.36
C SER A 4 -26.43 12.81 -26.67
N ILE A 5 -27.49 12.18 -27.19
CA ILE A 5 -28.04 10.88 -26.74
C ILE A 5 -27.15 9.70 -27.23
N PHE A 6 -26.02 9.98 -27.89
CA PHE A 6 -25.18 8.98 -28.54
C PHE A 6 -23.70 9.00 -28.10
N ASP A 7 -23.39 9.44 -26.87
CA ASP A 7 -22.05 9.14 -26.31
C ASP A 7 -22.03 7.69 -25.80
N THR A 8 -22.22 6.73 -26.71
CA THR A 8 -22.08 5.29 -26.46
C THR A 8 -20.62 4.86 -26.54
N ARG A 9 -19.71 5.61 -25.91
CA ARG A 9 -18.41 5.02 -25.59
C ARG A 9 -18.71 3.97 -24.52
N PRO A 10 -18.35 2.69 -24.71
CA PRO A 10 -18.44 1.72 -23.63
C PRO A 10 -17.73 2.36 -22.43
N SER A 11 -18.45 2.54 -21.32
CA SER A 11 -17.89 3.15 -20.12
C SER A 11 -16.63 2.40 -19.78
N GLN A 12 -15.49 3.06 -19.91
CA GLN A 12 -14.20 2.43 -19.72
C GLN A 12 -14.13 1.99 -18.26
N LYS A 13 -14.02 0.69 -18.03
CA LYS A 13 -14.00 0.12 -16.68
C LYS A 13 -12.75 0.57 -15.94
N ASP A 14 -12.82 0.70 -14.63
CA ASP A 14 -11.63 0.91 -13.81
C ASP A 14 -10.85 -0.41 -13.70
N ILE A 15 -9.57 -0.36 -13.35
CA ILE A 15 -8.72 -1.55 -13.13
C ILE A 15 -8.42 -1.69 -11.64
N ILE A 16 -8.62 -2.89 -11.11
CA ILE A 16 -8.13 -3.26 -9.78
C ILE A 16 -7.05 -4.33 -9.95
N ILE A 17 -5.91 -4.13 -9.33
CA ILE A 17 -4.83 -5.13 -9.27
C ILE A 17 -4.60 -5.50 -7.81
N ILE A 18 -4.77 -6.77 -7.47
CA ILE A 18 -4.42 -7.31 -6.17
C ILE A 18 -3.09 -8.03 -6.29
N LEU A 19 -2.06 -7.50 -5.65
CA LEU A 19 -0.74 -8.13 -5.54
C LEU A 19 -0.68 -8.88 -4.22
N HIS A 20 -0.46 -10.20 -4.27
CA HIS A 20 -0.31 -11.03 -3.09
C HIS A 20 0.86 -12.02 -3.22
N GLN A 21 1.32 -12.55 -2.10
CA GLN A 21 2.52 -13.41 -2.03
C GLN A 21 2.24 -14.76 -1.37
N TYR A 22 1.07 -15.33 -1.67
CA TYR A 22 0.79 -16.70 -1.27
C TYR A 22 1.59 -17.71 -2.11
N THR A 23 1.56 -18.97 -1.68
CA THR A 23 2.36 -20.07 -2.27
C THR A 23 2.02 -20.41 -3.72
N THR A 24 0.90 -19.91 -4.25
CA THR A 24 0.47 -20.17 -5.62
C THR A 24 1.18 -19.25 -6.61
N LEU A 25 1.43 -19.73 -7.84
CA LEU A 25 1.92 -18.93 -8.96
C LEU A 25 0.81 -18.82 -10.01
N SER A 26 0.05 -17.74 -9.96
CA SER A 26 -1.15 -17.55 -10.78
C SER A 26 -1.50 -16.08 -11.00
N ILE A 27 -2.08 -15.83 -12.17
CA ILE A 27 -2.89 -14.65 -12.45
C ILE A 27 -4.34 -15.13 -12.54
N ASN A 28 -5.19 -14.66 -11.63
CA ASN A 28 -6.63 -14.86 -11.70
C ASN A 28 -7.29 -13.58 -12.20
N TYR A 29 -8.32 -13.74 -13.02
CA TYR A 29 -9.06 -12.63 -13.59
C TYR A 29 -10.52 -12.70 -13.15
N LEU A 30 -10.99 -11.65 -12.50
CA LEU A 30 -12.40 -11.42 -12.17
C LEU A 30 -12.85 -10.16 -12.91
N TYR A 31 -14.16 -10.01 -13.12
CA TYR A 31 -14.68 -8.82 -13.79
C TYR A 31 -16.09 -8.52 -13.33
N THR A 32 -16.40 -7.24 -13.30
CA THR A 32 -17.73 -6.73 -13.01
C THR A 32 -18.15 -5.81 -14.15
N ASN A 33 -19.31 -5.16 -14.04
CA ASN A 33 -19.70 -4.13 -15.00
C ASN A 33 -18.80 -2.90 -14.94
N ASP A 34 -18.15 -2.68 -13.79
CA ASP A 34 -17.44 -1.44 -13.45
C ASP A 34 -15.92 -1.62 -13.42
N TYR A 35 -15.46 -2.84 -13.11
CA TYR A 35 -14.04 -3.15 -12.88
C TYR A 35 -13.57 -4.35 -13.68
N ASP A 36 -12.34 -4.28 -14.17
CA ASP A 36 -11.54 -5.45 -14.52
C ASP A 36 -10.55 -5.70 -13.36
N ILE A 37 -10.57 -6.92 -12.80
CA ILE A 37 -9.87 -7.24 -11.56
C ILE A 37 -8.81 -8.31 -11.85
N TYR A 38 -7.55 -7.96 -11.63
CA TYR A 38 -6.41 -8.84 -11.77
C TYR A 38 -5.89 -9.21 -10.39
N ILE A 39 -5.83 -10.50 -10.10
CA ILE A 39 -5.29 -11.03 -8.85
C ILE A 39 -4.02 -11.78 -9.18
N ILE A 40 -2.90 -11.27 -8.71
CA ILE A 40 -1.58 -11.71 -9.14
C ILE A 40 -0.80 -12.13 -7.93
N SER A 41 -0.38 -13.39 -7.97
CA SER A 41 0.57 -13.93 -7.01
C SER A 41 1.98 -13.86 -7.54
N ASN A 42 2.95 -13.53 -6.68
CA ASN A 42 4.37 -13.46 -7.03
C ASN A 42 4.68 -12.46 -8.15
N LEU A 43 4.79 -11.19 -7.74
CA LEU A 43 5.11 -10.07 -8.62
C LEU A 43 6.39 -10.28 -9.44
N ASN A 44 7.41 -10.96 -8.88
CA ASN A 44 8.69 -11.19 -9.58
C ASN A 44 8.51 -11.96 -10.90
N ILE A 45 7.56 -12.89 -10.94
CA ILE A 45 7.35 -13.75 -12.12
C ILE A 45 6.53 -13.01 -13.17
N PHE A 46 5.55 -12.21 -12.74
CA PHE A 46 4.59 -11.54 -13.63
C PHE A 46 4.88 -10.05 -13.86
N ASP A 47 6.06 -9.57 -13.47
CA ASP A 47 6.46 -8.16 -13.55
C ASP A 47 6.33 -7.62 -14.99
N LYS A 48 6.83 -8.37 -15.97
CA LYS A 48 6.86 -8.00 -17.40
C LYS A 48 5.46 -7.98 -17.99
N TYR A 49 4.63 -8.94 -17.58
CA TYR A 49 3.22 -8.98 -17.96
C TYR A 49 2.52 -7.72 -17.43
N LEU A 50 2.63 -7.46 -16.13
CA LEU A 50 2.00 -6.30 -15.50
C LEU A 50 2.47 -4.97 -16.07
N ARG A 51 3.78 -4.82 -16.34
CA ARG A 51 4.33 -3.62 -16.98
C ARG A 51 3.66 -3.37 -18.32
N ARG A 52 3.49 -4.41 -19.14
CA ARG A 52 2.82 -4.30 -20.44
C ARG A 52 1.35 -3.90 -20.27
N GLU A 53 0.62 -4.57 -19.40
CA GLU A 53 -0.81 -4.29 -19.18
C GLU A 53 -1.03 -2.86 -18.66
N LEU A 54 -0.24 -2.42 -17.67
CA LEU A 54 -0.33 -1.06 -17.11
C LEU A 54 0.09 0.01 -18.12
N SER A 55 1.08 -0.27 -18.97
CA SER A 55 1.52 0.67 -20.02
C SER A 55 0.51 0.82 -21.16
N GLN A 56 -0.36 -0.17 -21.37
CA GLN A 56 -1.41 -0.12 -22.40
C GLN A 56 -2.70 0.55 -21.91
N ASN A 57 -2.88 0.67 -20.59
CA ASN A 57 -4.11 1.15 -19.96
C ASN A 57 -3.95 2.51 -19.27
N THR A 58 -3.10 3.40 -19.81
CA THR A 58 -2.74 4.69 -19.20
C THR A 58 -3.91 5.65 -18.96
N HIS A 59 -5.00 5.51 -19.70
CA HIS A 59 -6.20 6.36 -19.57
C HIS A 59 -7.22 5.85 -18.53
N ARG A 60 -6.98 4.69 -17.92
CA ARG A 60 -7.89 4.07 -16.96
C ARG A 60 -7.44 4.40 -15.55
N LYS A 61 -8.39 4.57 -14.62
CA LYS A 61 -8.06 4.60 -13.20
C LYS A 61 -7.60 3.21 -12.78
N VAL A 62 -6.41 3.13 -12.19
CA VAL A 62 -5.84 1.88 -11.67
C VAL A 62 -5.74 1.99 -10.16
N THR A 63 -6.26 0.98 -9.48
CA THR A 63 -6.13 0.80 -8.03
C THR A 63 -5.32 -0.45 -7.75
N VAL A 64 -4.27 -0.32 -6.95
CA VAL A 64 -3.40 -1.42 -6.56
C VAL A 64 -3.60 -1.72 -5.08
N ILE A 65 -4.03 -2.95 -4.81
CA ILE A 65 -4.18 -3.50 -3.46
C ILE A 65 -3.01 -4.43 -3.21
N THR A 66 -2.16 -4.12 -2.24
CA THR A 66 -1.05 -5.00 -1.85
C THR A 66 -1.43 -5.77 -0.60
N VAL A 67 -1.63 -7.09 -0.73
CA VAL A 67 -1.91 -8.02 0.38
C VAL A 67 -0.63 -8.81 0.66
N LEU A 68 0.18 -8.33 1.59
CA LEU A 68 1.56 -8.81 1.73
C LEU A 68 1.82 -9.38 3.13
N GLY A 69 2.50 -10.53 3.16
CA GLY A 69 2.79 -11.29 4.38
C GLY A 69 4.14 -10.95 5.02
N ASP A 70 5.03 -10.27 4.30
CA ASP A 70 6.32 -9.82 4.84
C ASP A 70 6.75 -8.44 4.33
N THR A 71 7.76 -7.88 5.00
CA THR A 71 8.30 -6.55 4.72
C THR A 71 9.01 -6.47 3.37
N GLU A 72 9.72 -7.51 2.94
CA GLU A 72 10.54 -7.46 1.72
C GLU A 72 9.66 -7.39 0.48
N ASP A 73 8.59 -8.17 0.46
CA ASP A 73 7.59 -8.14 -0.59
C ASP A 73 6.93 -6.78 -0.75
N VAL A 74 6.69 -6.06 0.35
CA VAL A 74 6.09 -4.71 0.31
C VAL A 74 7.03 -3.72 -0.32
N ILE A 75 8.29 -3.72 0.12
CA ILE A 75 9.31 -2.84 -0.45
C ILE A 75 9.46 -3.10 -1.95
N HIS A 76 9.50 -4.37 -2.36
CA HIS A 76 9.61 -4.74 -3.77
C HIS A 76 8.37 -4.36 -4.59
N ALA A 77 7.16 -4.54 -4.06
CA ALA A 77 5.94 -4.11 -4.73
C ALA A 77 5.91 -2.59 -4.93
N ILE A 78 6.32 -1.82 -3.92
CA ILE A 78 6.37 -0.36 -4.02
C ILE A 78 7.44 0.10 -4.99
N GLU A 79 8.63 -0.51 -4.99
CA GLU A 79 9.68 -0.26 -5.99
C GLU A 79 9.14 -0.47 -7.41
N PHE A 80 8.48 -1.61 -7.64
CA PHE A 80 7.85 -1.91 -8.93
C PHE A 80 6.84 -0.83 -9.33
N LEU A 81 5.91 -0.46 -8.45
CA LEU A 81 4.90 0.55 -8.73
C LEU A 81 5.51 1.95 -8.94
N ASN A 82 6.57 2.27 -8.20
CA ASN A 82 7.27 3.55 -8.30
C ASN A 82 8.11 3.68 -9.59
N SER A 83 8.41 2.57 -10.27
CA SER A 83 9.13 2.59 -11.54
C SER A 83 8.29 3.04 -12.75
N PHE A 84 6.98 3.23 -12.59
CA PHE A 84 6.11 3.74 -13.65
C PHE A 84 6.20 5.28 -13.74
N ASP A 85 6.67 5.79 -14.87
CA ASP A 85 6.73 7.22 -15.14
C ASP A 85 5.42 7.72 -15.75
N ASN A 86 4.50 8.15 -14.88
CA ASN A 86 3.26 8.81 -15.27
C ASN A 86 3.03 10.01 -14.34
N SER A 87 3.59 11.15 -14.72
CA SER A 87 3.53 12.40 -13.96
C SER A 87 2.10 12.91 -13.75
N GLU A 88 1.20 12.70 -14.72
CA GLU A 88 -0.21 13.08 -14.62
C GLU A 88 -0.92 12.24 -13.54
N GLY A 89 -0.73 10.92 -13.55
CA GLY A 89 -1.27 10.03 -12.52
C GLY A 89 -0.77 10.37 -11.12
N ARG A 90 0.53 10.67 -10.99
CA ARG A 90 1.13 11.10 -9.71
C ARG A 90 0.56 12.42 -9.21
N LEU A 91 0.36 13.39 -10.10
CA LEU A 91 -0.25 14.67 -9.75
C LEU A 91 -1.71 14.48 -9.32
N GLN A 92 -2.45 13.63 -10.02
CA GLN A 92 -3.83 13.29 -9.66
C GLN A 92 -3.91 12.66 -8.26
N GLU A 93 -3.08 11.66 -7.95
CA GLU A 93 -3.07 11.02 -6.64
C GLU A 93 -2.65 12.00 -5.53
N LYS A 94 -1.68 12.88 -5.79
CA LYS A 94 -1.29 13.93 -4.85
C LYS A 94 -2.42 14.92 -4.58
N ASN A 95 -3.17 15.33 -5.61
CA ASN A 95 -4.32 16.20 -5.44
C ASN A 95 -5.45 15.52 -4.67
N GLN A 96 -5.72 14.24 -4.94
CA GLN A 96 -6.70 13.48 -4.16
C GLN A 96 -6.27 13.36 -2.69
N PHE A 97 -4.99 13.09 -2.41
CA PHE A 97 -4.46 13.10 -1.06
C PHE A 97 -4.67 14.47 -0.39
N ALA A 98 -4.40 15.57 -1.10
CA ALA A 98 -4.60 16.93 -0.60
C ALA A 98 -6.06 17.19 -0.19
N GLU A 99 -7.01 16.81 -1.04
CA GLU A 99 -8.45 16.93 -0.79
C GLU A 99 -8.87 16.14 0.47
N GLU A 100 -8.36 14.92 0.63
CA GLU A 100 -8.70 14.06 1.78
C GLU A 100 -8.02 14.53 3.07
N TYR A 101 -6.76 14.96 3.00
CA TYR A 101 -6.05 15.56 4.12
C TYR A 101 -6.77 16.82 4.61
N ALA A 102 -7.17 17.70 3.69
CA ALA A 102 -7.95 18.90 3.97
C ALA A 102 -9.28 18.56 4.66
N TYR A 103 -9.98 17.53 4.18
CA TYR A 103 -11.22 17.04 4.80
C TYR A 103 -10.99 16.59 6.26
N TYR A 104 -10.00 15.72 6.51
CA TYR A 104 -9.75 15.22 7.86
C TYR A 104 -9.24 16.31 8.80
N LEU A 105 -8.45 17.27 8.30
CA LEU A 105 -8.02 18.42 9.07
C LEU A 105 -9.22 19.26 9.54
N LYS A 106 -10.17 19.54 8.65
CA LYS A 106 -11.43 20.24 9.01
C LYS A 106 -12.25 19.43 9.99
N LYS A 107 -12.40 18.12 9.78
CA LYS A 107 -13.15 17.24 10.69
C LYS A 107 -12.56 17.25 12.11
N ILE A 108 -11.22 17.27 12.24
CA ILE A 108 -10.54 17.38 13.54
C ILE A 108 -10.76 18.77 14.16
N GLN A 109 -10.74 19.84 13.37
CA GLN A 109 -10.83 21.21 13.88
C GLN A 109 -12.26 21.63 14.25
N TYR A 110 -13.25 21.22 13.46
CA TYR A 110 -14.63 21.72 13.54
C TYR A 110 -15.67 20.62 13.85
N GLY A 111 -15.26 19.36 13.97
CA GLY A 111 -16.18 18.24 14.16
C GLY A 111 -16.97 17.90 12.89
N GLU A 112 -18.19 17.38 13.05
CA GLU A 112 -19.05 16.97 11.92
C GLU A 112 -19.66 18.16 11.15
N ASP A 113 -19.66 19.36 11.75
CA ASP A 113 -20.27 20.56 11.19
C ASP A 113 -19.31 21.27 10.21
N THR A 114 -18.93 20.55 9.16
CA THR A 114 -18.00 21.02 8.11
C THR A 114 -18.67 21.93 7.07
N ASN A 115 -19.98 22.15 7.18
CA ASN A 115 -20.78 22.95 6.25
C ASN A 115 -20.50 24.45 6.43
N GLY A 116 -19.52 24.97 5.70
CA GLY A 116 -19.34 26.43 5.53
C GLY A 116 -17.91 26.94 5.68
N TYR A 117 -16.99 26.13 6.20
CA TYR A 117 -15.58 26.50 6.28
C TYR A 117 -14.84 25.90 5.09
N GLY A 118 -14.81 26.65 3.98
CA GLY A 118 -13.78 26.44 2.97
C GLY A 118 -12.42 26.57 3.64
N LEU A 119 -11.53 25.60 3.43
CA LEU A 119 -10.12 25.97 3.50
C LEU A 119 -10.03 26.89 2.28
N GLU A 120 -9.82 28.19 2.52
CA GLU A 120 -9.44 29.09 1.43
C GLU A 120 -8.33 28.40 0.64
N ASP A 121 -8.27 28.59 -0.68
CA ASP A 121 -7.30 27.98 -1.60
C ASP A 121 -5.82 28.34 -1.31
N GLY A 122 -5.47 28.61 -0.05
CA GLY A 122 -4.10 28.61 0.42
C GLY A 122 -3.47 27.24 0.22
N GLU A 123 -2.21 27.25 -0.22
CA GLU A 123 -1.40 26.06 -0.40
C GLU A 123 -1.36 25.25 0.91
N LEU A 124 -2.00 24.07 0.90
CA LEU A 124 -1.91 23.11 2.00
C LEU A 124 -0.45 22.68 2.15
N ASN A 125 0.20 23.18 3.20
CA ASN A 125 1.54 22.76 3.56
C ASN A 125 1.48 21.39 4.23
N PHE A 126 1.93 20.36 3.53
CA PHE A 126 2.00 19.01 4.08
C PHE A 126 3.17 18.88 5.06
N PRO A 127 2.97 18.23 6.22
CA PRO A 127 4.08 17.79 7.05
C PRO A 127 5.02 16.85 6.27
N PRO A 128 6.29 16.72 6.69
CA PRO A 128 7.23 15.78 6.08
C PRO A 128 6.69 14.35 6.02
N GLY A 129 6.90 13.67 4.90
CA GLY A 129 6.48 12.28 4.71
C GLY A 129 5.05 12.12 4.19
N CYS A 130 4.23 13.16 4.17
CA CYS A 130 2.85 13.10 3.72
C CYS A 130 2.76 13.21 2.19
N CYS A 131 2.58 12.08 1.50
CA CYS A 131 2.47 12.01 0.03
C CYS A 131 3.65 12.70 -0.69
N ASP A 132 4.86 12.56 -0.15
CA ASP A 132 6.08 13.10 -0.76
C ASP A 132 6.42 12.40 -2.09
N MET A 133 6.07 11.12 -2.22
CA MET A 133 6.39 10.28 -3.37
C MET A 133 5.13 9.61 -3.90
N PRO A 134 4.14 10.37 -4.42
CA PRO A 134 2.90 9.79 -4.94
C PRO A 134 3.22 8.77 -6.03
N LEU A 135 2.50 7.64 -6.02
CA LEU A 135 2.54 6.67 -7.11
C LEU A 135 1.63 7.12 -8.25
N SER A 136 1.82 6.51 -9.42
CA SER A 136 0.97 6.74 -10.59
C SER A 136 -0.43 6.12 -10.47
N PHE A 137 -0.72 5.45 -9.36
CA PHE A 137 -1.89 4.62 -9.12
C PHE A 137 -2.38 4.80 -7.69
N GLU A 138 -3.69 4.58 -7.46
CA GLU A 138 -4.24 4.54 -6.10
C GLU A 138 -3.69 3.32 -5.35
N LEU A 139 -3.08 3.52 -4.18
CA LEU A 139 -2.48 2.46 -3.37
C LEU A 139 -3.32 2.14 -2.15
N ILE A 140 -3.59 0.86 -1.94
CA ILE A 140 -4.18 0.31 -0.71
C ILE A 140 -3.25 -0.77 -0.18
N VAL A 141 -2.66 -0.54 1.00
CA VAL A 141 -1.82 -1.53 1.69
C VAL A 141 -2.67 -2.30 2.68
N VAL A 142 -2.78 -3.61 2.49
CA VAL A 142 -3.56 -4.52 3.33
C VAL A 142 -2.64 -5.44 4.12
N LEU A 143 -2.78 -5.38 5.44
CA LEU A 143 -2.17 -6.32 6.39
C LEU A 143 -3.20 -7.38 6.79
N ASP A 144 -2.80 -8.65 6.76
CA ASP A 144 -3.59 -9.71 7.37
C ASP A 144 -3.47 -9.65 8.90
N ASN A 145 -4.60 -9.61 9.60
CA ASN A 145 -4.65 -9.53 11.05
C ASN A 145 -4.00 -10.74 11.75
N THR A 146 -3.90 -11.89 11.07
CA THR A 146 -3.15 -13.04 11.58
C THR A 146 -1.67 -12.74 11.81
N GLU A 147 -1.10 -11.75 11.08
CA GLU A 147 0.27 -11.29 11.29
C GLU A 147 0.49 -10.56 12.61
N LEU A 148 -0.58 -10.13 13.27
CA LEU A 148 -0.51 -9.45 14.56
C LEU A 148 -0.55 -10.41 15.76
N LYS A 149 -0.56 -11.74 15.51
CA LYS A 149 -0.34 -12.83 16.49
C LYS A 149 -1.10 -12.70 17.82
N ASN A 150 -2.35 -12.23 17.79
CA ASN A 150 -3.22 -11.96 18.95
C ASN A 150 -2.73 -10.88 19.93
N ASP A 151 -1.57 -10.27 19.69
CA ASP A 151 -1.05 -9.15 20.46
C ASP A 151 -0.61 -8.04 19.50
N HIS A 152 -1.55 -7.14 19.24
CA HIS A 152 -1.34 -5.96 18.39
C HIS A 152 -0.38 -4.94 19.03
N LEU A 153 -0.04 -5.08 20.32
CA LEU A 153 0.93 -4.24 21.03
C LEU A 153 2.33 -4.82 21.07
N SER A 154 2.49 -6.10 20.70
CA SER A 154 3.82 -6.71 20.63
C SER A 154 4.77 -5.92 19.71
N PRO A 155 6.10 -5.95 19.94
CA PRO A 155 7.07 -5.20 19.16
C PRO A 155 6.99 -5.47 17.66
N ARG A 156 6.74 -6.72 17.27
CA ARG A 156 6.53 -7.09 15.86
C ARG A 156 5.28 -6.42 15.29
N SER A 157 4.16 -6.51 16.01
CA SER A 157 2.88 -5.97 15.56
C SER A 157 2.92 -4.46 15.39
N VAL A 158 3.54 -3.75 16.34
CA VAL A 158 3.74 -2.30 16.22
C VAL A 158 4.69 -1.98 15.08
N PHE A 159 5.81 -2.69 14.94
CA PHE A 159 6.74 -2.50 13.83
C PHE A 159 6.03 -2.60 12.47
N LEU A 160 5.24 -3.65 12.24
CA LEU A 160 4.49 -3.85 10.99
C LEU A 160 3.47 -2.72 10.76
N GLN A 161 2.71 -2.34 11.80
CA GLN A 161 1.78 -1.22 11.72
C GLN A 161 2.50 0.09 11.40
N GLN A 162 3.62 0.39 12.06
CA GLN A 162 4.39 1.61 11.82
C GLN A 162 4.94 1.66 10.40
N LEU A 163 5.52 0.56 9.94
CA LEU A 163 6.09 0.45 8.60
C LEU A 163 5.03 0.61 7.50
N PHE A 164 3.92 -0.13 7.57
CA PHE A 164 2.91 -0.09 6.51
C PHE A 164 2.11 1.21 6.51
N ARG A 165 1.85 1.80 7.69
CA ARG A 165 1.30 3.16 7.78
C ARG A 165 2.27 4.21 7.22
N PHE A 166 3.57 4.06 7.49
CA PHE A 166 4.60 4.95 6.91
C PHE A 166 4.61 4.86 5.38
N ILE A 167 4.62 3.64 4.80
CA ILE A 167 4.60 3.43 3.35
C ILE A 167 3.32 4.01 2.74
N SER A 168 2.14 3.70 3.30
CA SER A 168 0.88 4.28 2.83
C SER A 168 0.91 5.80 2.89
N LEU A 169 1.36 6.40 4.00
CA LEU A 169 1.46 7.85 4.14
C LEU A 169 2.41 8.46 3.09
N LYS A 170 3.57 7.83 2.88
CA LYS A 170 4.62 8.29 1.94
C LYS A 170 4.12 8.38 0.50
N HIS A 171 3.30 7.41 0.11
CA HIS A 171 2.75 7.29 -1.24
C HIS A 171 1.34 7.87 -1.38
N GLY A 172 0.78 8.44 -0.32
CA GLY A 172 -0.60 8.96 -0.31
C GLY A 172 -1.66 7.88 -0.45
N GLY A 173 -1.39 6.66 0.01
CA GLY A 173 -2.30 5.53 -0.02
C GLY A 173 -3.11 5.33 1.27
N THR A 174 -3.94 4.31 1.26
CA THR A 174 -4.73 3.83 2.42
C THR A 174 -4.00 2.66 3.08
N PHE A 175 -4.07 2.54 4.40
CA PHE A 175 -3.61 1.35 5.13
C PHE A 175 -4.78 0.67 5.83
N VAL A 176 -4.87 -0.65 5.70
CA VAL A 176 -5.96 -1.46 6.27
C VAL A 176 -5.41 -2.74 6.88
N CYS A 177 -5.93 -3.13 8.03
CA CYS A 177 -5.75 -4.47 8.59
C CYS A 177 -7.07 -5.24 8.51
N THR A 178 -7.07 -6.48 8.02
CA THR A 178 -8.30 -7.28 7.85
C THR A 178 -8.18 -8.71 8.36
N SER A 179 -9.29 -9.31 8.79
CA SER A 179 -9.33 -10.67 9.39
C SER A 179 -9.18 -11.83 8.41
N ASN A 180 -9.50 -11.64 7.13
CA ASN A 180 -9.55 -12.70 6.13
C ASN A 180 -9.14 -12.18 4.75
N THR A 181 -7.85 -11.95 4.54
CA THR A 181 -7.35 -11.42 3.27
C THR A 181 -7.59 -12.38 2.09
N GLN A 182 -7.70 -13.69 2.35
CA GLN A 182 -8.04 -14.68 1.32
C GLN A 182 -9.43 -14.44 0.71
N ALA A 183 -10.39 -13.93 1.48
CA ALA A 183 -11.72 -13.60 0.95
C ALA A 183 -11.69 -12.43 -0.05
N LEU A 184 -10.76 -11.47 0.11
CA LEU A 184 -10.56 -10.37 -0.88
C LEU A 184 -10.13 -10.91 -2.24
N ILE A 185 -9.36 -12.00 -2.22
CA ILE A 185 -8.68 -12.57 -3.38
C ILE A 185 -9.57 -13.58 -4.10
N THR A 186 -10.54 -14.17 -3.41
CA THR A 186 -11.40 -15.24 -3.99
C THR A 186 -12.80 -14.78 -4.38
N SER A 187 -13.28 -13.63 -3.87
CA SER A 187 -14.67 -13.19 -4.06
C SER A 187 -14.77 -11.73 -4.49
N GLU A 188 -15.21 -11.49 -5.72
CA GLU A 188 -15.47 -10.14 -6.24
C GLU A 188 -16.45 -9.36 -5.35
N LYS A 189 -17.48 -10.02 -4.80
CA LYS A 189 -18.48 -9.37 -3.95
C LYS A 189 -17.87 -8.86 -2.64
N VAL A 190 -16.98 -9.65 -2.05
CA VAL A 190 -16.25 -9.27 -0.83
C VAL A 190 -15.30 -8.12 -1.14
N LEU A 191 -14.57 -8.18 -2.25
CA LEU A 191 -13.69 -7.11 -2.71
C LEU A 191 -14.44 -5.79 -2.91
N LEU A 192 -15.57 -5.80 -3.62
CA LEU A 192 -16.36 -4.59 -3.85
C LEU A 192 -16.92 -4.01 -2.54
N HIS A 193 -17.37 -4.87 -1.63
CA HIS A 193 -17.84 -4.43 -0.31
C HIS A 193 -16.69 -3.80 0.50
N PHE A 194 -15.52 -4.42 0.50
CA PHE A 194 -14.31 -3.89 1.12
C PHE A 194 -13.95 -2.51 0.57
N LEU A 195 -13.90 -2.36 -0.76
CA LEU A 195 -13.60 -1.09 -1.42
C LEU A 195 -14.59 0.01 -1.02
N LEU A 196 -15.88 -0.32 -0.93
CA LEU A 196 -16.90 0.61 -0.45
C LEU A 196 -16.65 1.04 1.01
N GLN A 197 -16.32 0.10 1.90
CA GLN A 197 -16.07 0.38 3.31
C GLN A 197 -14.86 1.30 3.54
N ILE A 198 -13.82 1.18 2.70
CA ILE A 198 -12.62 2.04 2.79
C ILE A 198 -12.77 3.33 1.98
N GLY A 199 -13.96 3.63 1.45
CA GLY A 199 -14.24 4.88 0.73
C GLY A 199 -13.65 4.97 -0.67
N HIS A 200 -13.32 3.84 -1.30
CA HIS A 200 -12.85 3.82 -2.68
C HIS A 200 -13.96 4.32 -3.63
N GLN A 201 -13.62 5.29 -4.47
CA GLN A 201 -14.58 5.93 -5.38
C GLN A 201 -14.42 5.43 -6.81
N HIS A 202 -15.55 5.02 -7.39
CA HIS A 202 -15.65 4.70 -8.81
C HIS A 202 -15.71 5.98 -9.65
N THR A 203 -14.95 6.02 -10.75
CA THR A 203 -14.78 7.25 -11.54
C THR A 203 -16.06 7.68 -12.26
N THR A 204 -16.99 6.77 -12.54
CA THR A 204 -18.14 7.04 -13.43
C THR A 204 -19.50 7.17 -12.74
N LYS A 205 -19.63 6.89 -11.43
CA LYS A 205 -20.95 6.74 -10.79
C LYS A 205 -21.28 7.71 -9.67
N THR A 206 -20.32 8.41 -9.09
CA THR A 206 -20.58 9.30 -7.95
C THR A 206 -19.94 10.66 -8.15
N PRO A 207 -20.70 11.77 -8.08
CA PRO A 207 -20.11 13.10 -7.97
C PRO A 207 -19.20 13.10 -6.73
N ARG A 208 -17.95 13.59 -6.87
CA ARG A 208 -16.94 13.66 -5.80
C ARG A 208 -17.39 14.36 -4.51
N ILE A 209 -18.57 14.98 -4.51
CA ILE A 209 -18.91 16.06 -3.59
C ILE A 209 -19.53 15.58 -2.26
N GLN A 210 -20.12 14.37 -2.12
CA GLN A 210 -20.79 13.98 -0.85
C GLN A 210 -20.84 12.48 -0.53
N LEU A 211 -19.80 11.69 -0.82
CA LEU A 211 -19.73 10.34 -0.23
C LEU A 211 -18.98 10.41 1.10
N ASN A 212 -19.61 9.96 2.19
CA ASN A 212 -19.03 9.87 3.53
C ASN A 212 -17.62 9.26 3.45
N LYS A 213 -16.59 10.10 3.60
CA LYS A 213 -15.20 9.63 3.71
C LYS A 213 -15.14 8.71 4.94
N PRO A 214 -14.41 7.58 4.85
CA PRO A 214 -14.43 6.58 5.90
C PRO A 214 -13.85 7.15 7.19
N GLU A 215 -14.33 6.67 8.33
CA GLU A 215 -13.69 6.98 9.59
C GLU A 215 -12.45 6.11 9.78
N ALA A 216 -11.44 6.65 10.46
CA ALA A 216 -10.33 5.82 10.88
C ALA A 216 -10.84 4.84 11.95
N ILE A 217 -10.40 3.58 11.85
CA ILE A 217 -10.79 2.51 12.78
C ILE A 217 -9.54 2.13 13.56
N ALA A 218 -9.62 2.17 14.89
CA ALA A 218 -8.53 1.74 15.75
C ALA A 218 -8.59 0.21 15.98
N ILE A 219 -7.42 -0.43 16.14
CA ILE A 219 -7.33 -1.90 16.26
C ILE A 219 -8.08 -2.51 17.45
N TYR A 220 -8.37 -1.70 18.47
CA TYR A 220 -9.06 -2.14 19.70
C TYR A 220 -10.59 -2.15 19.57
N GLU A 221 -11.12 -1.59 18.48
CA GLU A 221 -12.57 -1.41 18.30
C GLU A 221 -13.22 -2.63 17.62
N SER A 222 -12.41 -3.59 17.13
CA SER A 222 -12.92 -4.80 16.50
C SER A 222 -13.17 -5.92 17.52
N ASP A 223 -14.43 -6.23 17.79
CA ASP A 223 -14.80 -7.46 18.50
C ASP A 223 -14.29 -8.68 17.72
N HIS A 224 -13.35 -9.43 18.29
CA HIS A 224 -12.74 -10.63 17.69
C HIS A 224 -13.73 -11.82 17.55
N SER A 225 -15.03 -11.61 17.73
CA SER A 225 -16.05 -12.67 17.77
C SER A 225 -16.74 -12.95 16.43
N VAL A 226 -16.25 -12.40 15.32
CA VAL A 226 -16.88 -12.62 14.01
C VAL A 226 -16.48 -14.00 13.47
N ASN A 227 -17.46 -14.89 13.37
CA ASN A 227 -17.32 -16.23 12.77
C ASN A 227 -16.60 -16.14 11.40
N GLY A 228 -15.56 -16.97 11.22
CA GLY A 228 -14.43 -16.80 10.30
C GLY A 228 -14.69 -16.84 8.78
N GLU A 229 -15.91 -16.60 8.30
CA GLU A 229 -16.21 -16.55 6.86
C GLU A 229 -16.27 -15.11 6.31
N TYR A 230 -16.50 -14.11 7.16
CA TYR A 230 -16.65 -12.73 6.72
C TYR A 230 -15.36 -11.92 6.88
N LEU A 231 -15.03 -11.14 5.86
CA LEU A 231 -13.98 -10.14 5.93
C LEU A 231 -14.40 -9.02 6.88
N HIS A 232 -13.56 -8.75 7.88
CA HIS A 232 -13.72 -7.66 8.81
C HIS A 232 -12.51 -6.73 8.72
N ILE A 233 -12.74 -5.41 8.72
CA ILE A 233 -11.67 -4.39 8.80
C ILE A 233 -11.36 -4.14 10.28
N CYS A 234 -10.20 -4.59 10.72
CA CYS A 234 -9.77 -4.47 12.13
C CYS A 234 -9.11 -3.12 12.41
N LEU A 235 -8.43 -2.53 11.43
CA LEU A 235 -7.82 -1.19 11.53
C LEU A 235 -7.93 -0.52 10.16
N LEU A 236 -8.27 0.76 10.15
CA LEU A 236 -8.29 1.58 8.95
C LEU A 236 -7.57 2.91 9.20
N SER A 237 -6.56 3.20 8.39
CA SER A 237 -5.96 4.53 8.24
C SER A 237 -6.27 5.03 6.83
N PRO A 238 -7.34 5.83 6.66
CA PRO A 238 -7.71 6.39 5.37
C PRO A 238 -6.60 7.24 4.78
N LYS A 239 -6.60 7.37 3.45
CA LYS A 239 -5.76 8.35 2.75
C LYS A 239 -5.99 9.75 3.34
N GLY A 240 -4.91 10.49 3.57
CA GLY A 240 -4.96 11.82 4.20
C GLY A 240 -5.22 11.86 5.72
N TRP A 241 -5.49 10.74 6.39
CA TRP A 241 -5.72 10.74 7.85
C TRP A 241 -4.43 10.76 8.67
N ASP A 242 -3.41 10.03 8.21
CA ASP A 242 -2.25 9.69 9.04
C ASP A 242 -1.18 10.81 9.14
N SER A 243 -0.20 10.63 10.02
CA SER A 243 0.96 11.51 10.20
C SER A 243 2.05 10.80 11.01
N TRP A 244 3.31 11.21 10.90
CA TRP A 244 4.40 10.61 11.70
C TRP A 244 4.10 10.59 13.21
N SER A 245 3.52 11.65 13.76
CA SER A 245 3.16 11.70 15.19
C SER A 245 2.14 10.62 15.57
N LYS A 246 1.10 10.42 14.76
CA LYS A 246 0.09 9.36 14.95
C LYS A 246 0.71 7.96 14.86
N ILE A 247 1.67 7.77 13.96
CA ILE A 247 2.38 6.49 13.80
C ILE A 247 3.35 6.27 14.98
N GLN A 248 4.05 7.30 15.41
CA GLN A 248 5.00 7.27 16.52
C GLN A 248 4.34 6.88 17.85
N ILE A 249 3.10 7.32 18.09
CA ILE A 249 2.36 7.01 19.33
C ILE A 249 2.24 5.49 19.57
N LEU A 250 2.24 4.67 18.51
CA LEU A 250 2.21 3.21 18.63
C LEU A 250 3.43 2.63 19.38
N ALA A 251 4.55 3.35 19.44
CA ALA A 251 5.75 2.91 20.15
C ALA A 251 5.63 3.03 21.68
N THR A 252 4.72 3.86 22.18
CA THR A 252 4.53 4.16 23.62
C THR A 252 4.40 2.90 24.50
N PRO A 253 3.55 1.91 24.18
CA PRO A 253 3.41 0.70 25.00
C PRO A 253 4.66 -0.19 25.06
N ILE A 254 5.55 -0.10 24.06
CA ILE A 254 6.70 -1.01 23.93
C ILE A 254 7.86 -0.62 24.86
N VAL A 255 7.82 0.53 25.53
CA VAL A 255 8.95 1.12 26.26
C VAL A 255 9.65 0.14 27.24
N HIS A 256 8.95 -0.89 27.73
CA HIS A 256 9.45 -1.84 28.73
C HIS A 256 9.73 -3.27 28.22
N GLU A 257 9.61 -3.56 26.93
CA GLU A 257 9.75 -4.92 26.42
C GLU A 257 11.20 -5.37 26.12
N LYS A 258 11.49 -6.64 26.44
CA LYS A 258 12.82 -7.27 26.25
C LYS A 258 13.14 -7.55 24.78
N ASP A 259 12.13 -7.74 23.93
CA ASP A 259 12.28 -8.09 22.51
C ASP A 259 12.44 -6.88 21.58
N LYS A 260 12.58 -5.66 22.13
CA LYS A 260 12.91 -4.44 21.37
C LYS A 260 14.10 -4.58 20.43
N SER A 261 15.07 -5.44 20.75
CA SER A 261 16.31 -5.54 19.98
C SER A 261 16.13 -6.13 18.58
N LYS A 262 15.00 -6.80 18.28
CA LYS A 262 14.76 -7.49 16.98
C LYS A 262 14.09 -6.62 15.92
N TYR A 263 13.38 -5.57 16.34
CA TYR A 263 12.61 -4.70 15.46
C TYR A 263 12.96 -3.25 15.76
N ASN A 264 13.22 -2.46 14.72
CA ASN A 264 13.51 -1.05 14.92
C ASN A 264 12.21 -0.25 15.03
N ILE A 265 11.79 0.01 16.27
CA ILE A 265 10.56 0.76 16.58
C ILE A 265 10.79 2.26 16.43
N LEU A 266 9.97 2.92 15.63
CA LEU A 266 10.03 4.36 15.37
C LEU A 266 9.40 5.13 16.54
N SER A 267 10.23 5.42 17.54
CA SER A 267 9.86 6.02 18.82
C SER A 267 10.03 7.54 18.84
N ASN A 268 10.76 8.12 17.88
CA ASN A 268 10.98 9.56 17.78
C ASN A 268 11.15 10.05 16.33
N GLU A 269 11.07 11.36 16.15
CA GLU A 269 11.15 12.02 14.83
C GLU A 269 12.49 11.78 14.12
N ASN A 270 13.60 11.61 14.84
CA ASN A 270 14.90 11.35 14.20
C ASN A 270 14.93 9.98 13.51
N GLU A 271 14.25 8.98 14.08
CA GLU A 271 14.11 7.65 13.48
C GLU A 271 13.24 7.70 12.22
N PHE A 272 12.14 8.46 12.24
CA PHE A 272 11.34 8.72 11.04
C PHE A 272 12.15 9.44 9.96
N ASN A 273 12.89 10.49 10.31
CA ASN A 273 13.76 11.19 9.37
C ASN A 273 14.81 10.27 8.76
N LYS A 274 15.42 9.39 9.57
CA LYS A 274 16.39 8.39 9.10
C LYS A 274 15.74 7.40 8.13
N LEU A 275 14.59 6.84 8.49
CA LEU A 275 13.84 5.94 7.62
C LEU A 275 13.45 6.63 6.31
N ASN A 276 12.88 7.83 6.39
CA ASN A 276 12.48 8.63 5.24
C ASN A 276 13.65 8.86 4.28
N ARG A 277 14.82 9.23 4.81
CA ARG A 277 16.02 9.47 3.98
C ARG A 277 16.48 8.19 3.27
N VAL A 278 16.60 7.08 3.99
CA VAL A 278 17.08 5.81 3.43
C VAL A 278 16.07 5.24 2.43
N TYR A 279 14.79 5.35 2.73
CA TYR A 279 13.69 4.92 1.86
C TYR A 279 13.65 5.70 0.54
N ASN A 280 13.73 7.04 0.60
CA ASN A 280 13.77 7.87 -0.61
C ASN A 280 15.00 7.53 -1.45
N ALA A 281 16.17 7.45 -0.82
CA ALA A 281 17.41 7.11 -1.52
C ALA A 281 17.28 5.77 -2.25
N TYR A 282 16.75 4.73 -1.58
CA TYR A 282 16.50 3.43 -2.21
C TYR A 282 15.62 3.57 -3.45
N LEU A 283 14.44 4.19 -3.33
CA LEU A 283 13.51 4.32 -4.45
C LEU A 283 14.05 5.19 -5.60
N ASP A 284 14.79 6.26 -5.29
CA ASP A 284 15.40 7.13 -6.30
C ASP A 284 16.48 6.38 -7.10
N PHE A 285 17.34 5.60 -6.43
CA PHE A 285 18.36 4.78 -7.10
C PHE A 285 17.76 3.59 -7.86
N SER A 286 16.68 2.98 -7.35
CA SER A 286 15.97 1.93 -8.08
C SER A 286 15.33 2.43 -9.36
N ASN A 287 14.91 3.70 -9.41
CA ASN A 287 14.33 4.29 -10.61
C ASN A 287 15.35 4.76 -11.64
N SER A 288 16.63 4.96 -11.28
CA SER A 288 17.68 5.40 -12.22
C SER A 288 18.15 4.28 -13.18
N TYR A 289 17.42 3.16 -13.24
CA TYR A 289 17.81 1.92 -13.92
C TYR A 289 18.13 2.10 -15.41
N VAL A 290 19.43 2.24 -15.69
CA VAL A 290 20.05 2.03 -17.01
C VAL A 290 21.20 1.03 -16.80
N ASN A 291 20.96 -0.26 -17.07
CA ASN A 291 21.90 -1.40 -17.03
C ASN A 291 22.39 -1.92 -15.66
N GLN A 292 22.33 -3.25 -15.49
CA GLN A 292 22.71 -4.02 -14.29
C GLN A 292 24.22 -4.04 -13.96
N ASN A 293 25.09 -3.51 -14.83
CA ASN A 293 26.55 -3.46 -14.64
C ASN A 293 27.06 -2.06 -14.28
N THR A 294 26.19 -1.17 -13.80
CA THR A 294 26.56 0.21 -13.48
C THR A 294 26.82 0.40 -11.98
N ALA A 295 27.65 1.37 -11.64
CA ALA A 295 27.88 1.77 -10.25
C ALA A 295 26.58 2.19 -9.52
N GLU A 296 25.55 2.58 -10.27
CA GLU A 296 24.23 2.92 -9.74
C GLU A 296 23.47 1.69 -9.23
N HIS A 297 23.58 0.55 -9.91
CA HIS A 297 22.97 -0.69 -9.44
C HIS A 297 23.57 -1.14 -8.10
N HIS A 298 24.89 -1.03 -7.94
CA HIS A 298 25.54 -1.31 -6.66
C HIS A 298 25.07 -0.38 -5.54
N LYS A 299 24.89 0.91 -5.82
CA LYS A 299 24.35 1.87 -4.85
C LYS A 299 22.90 1.61 -4.48
N ALA A 300 22.06 1.21 -5.43
CA ALA A 300 20.67 0.83 -5.17
C ALA A 300 20.61 -0.39 -4.22
N GLU A 301 21.42 -1.42 -4.48
CA GLU A 301 21.53 -2.60 -3.60
C GLU A 301 22.11 -2.25 -2.23
N GLU A 302 23.11 -1.36 -2.14
CA GLU A 302 23.60 -0.84 -0.86
C GLU A 302 22.48 -0.13 -0.07
N CYS A 303 21.73 0.77 -0.71
CA CYS A 303 20.61 1.47 -0.08
C CYS A 303 19.49 0.50 0.32
N LYS A 304 19.22 -0.53 -0.48
CA LYS A 304 18.29 -1.61 -0.14
C LYS A 304 18.72 -2.33 1.13
N ASN A 305 19.99 -2.74 1.19
CA ASN A 305 20.54 -3.42 2.35
C ASN A 305 20.51 -2.51 3.60
N ASP A 306 20.81 -1.22 3.45
CA ASP A 306 20.72 -0.24 4.52
C ASP A 306 19.28 -0.06 5.01
N LEU A 307 18.30 -0.04 4.10
CA LEU A 307 16.88 0.01 4.44
C LEU A 307 16.47 -1.23 5.24
N PHE A 308 16.82 -2.43 4.78
CA PHE A 308 16.48 -3.64 5.50
C PHE A 308 17.21 -3.78 6.84
N LEU A 309 18.45 -3.31 6.94
CA LEU A 309 19.17 -3.24 8.23
C LEU A 309 18.53 -2.25 9.19
N LEU A 310 17.98 -1.16 8.66
CA LEU A 310 17.25 -0.19 9.46
C LEU A 310 15.91 -0.75 9.91
N LEU A 311 15.21 -1.54 9.09
CA LEU A 311 13.91 -2.12 9.42
C LEU A 311 14.04 -3.35 10.33
N LEU A 312 15.02 -4.21 10.06
CA LEU A 312 15.24 -5.50 10.71
C LEU A 312 16.68 -5.58 11.22
N THR A 313 16.87 -5.48 12.53
CA THR A 313 18.20 -5.46 13.16
C THR A 313 18.99 -6.76 12.92
N ASP A 314 18.30 -7.89 12.73
CA ASP A 314 18.91 -9.19 12.44
C ASP A 314 19.05 -9.51 10.94
N TYR A 315 18.83 -8.55 10.04
CA TYR A 315 18.79 -8.79 8.59
C TYR A 315 20.03 -9.51 8.02
N LYS A 316 21.23 -9.25 8.57
CA LYS A 316 22.46 -9.95 8.13
C LYS A 316 22.42 -11.46 8.39
N ASN A 317 21.73 -11.89 9.45
CA ASN A 317 21.61 -13.30 9.79
C ASN A 317 20.50 -13.98 8.96
N THR A 318 19.43 -13.26 8.62
CA THR A 318 18.32 -13.78 7.80
C THR A 318 18.67 -13.84 6.31
N LYS A 319 19.38 -12.85 5.74
CA LYS A 319 19.84 -12.87 4.34
C LYS A 319 20.68 -14.13 4.03
N LYS A 320 21.58 -14.49 4.95
CA LYS A 320 22.39 -15.72 4.85
C LYS A 320 21.52 -17.00 4.81
N THR A 321 20.39 -16.99 5.50
CA THR A 321 19.45 -18.11 5.55
C THR A 321 18.52 -18.15 4.32
N HIS A 322 18.09 -16.98 3.83
CA HIS A 322 17.31 -16.84 2.60
C HIS A 322 18.12 -17.21 1.35
N ASP A 323 19.38 -16.80 1.25
CA ASP A 323 20.27 -17.18 0.14
C ASP A 323 20.54 -18.69 0.10
N ILE A 324 20.58 -19.36 1.27
CA ILE A 324 20.67 -20.81 1.36
C ILE A 324 19.36 -21.46 0.86
N ARG A 325 18.19 -20.93 1.25
CA ARG A 325 16.89 -21.43 0.79
C ARG A 325 16.63 -21.17 -0.69
N ARG A 326 17.05 -20.02 -1.23
CA ARG A 326 16.92 -19.66 -2.66
C ARG A 326 17.81 -20.52 -3.56
N LYS A 327 18.95 -21.00 -3.04
CA LYS A 327 19.78 -22.03 -3.68
C LYS A 327 19.21 -23.45 -3.56
N GLN A 328 18.30 -23.68 -2.62
CA GLN A 328 17.63 -24.98 -2.39
C GLN A 328 16.23 -25.05 -3.01
N GLY A 329 15.63 -23.90 -3.36
CA GLY A 329 14.41 -23.81 -4.15
C GLY A 329 14.74 -23.92 -5.62
N ILE A 330 14.57 -25.14 -6.14
CA ILE A 330 14.37 -25.56 -7.54
C ILE A 330 14.67 -24.46 -8.57
N SER A 331 15.69 -24.68 -9.39
CA SER A 331 16.01 -23.77 -10.50
C SER A 331 14.77 -23.57 -11.36
N LEU A 332 14.50 -22.31 -11.75
CA LEU A 332 13.46 -21.95 -12.71
C LEU A 332 13.60 -22.76 -14.01
N GLU A 333 14.81 -23.22 -14.34
CA GLU A 333 15.11 -24.10 -15.47
C GLU A 333 14.52 -25.50 -15.29
N GLU A 334 14.53 -26.07 -14.07
CA GLU A 334 13.92 -27.37 -13.76
C GLU A 334 12.38 -27.33 -13.85
N VAL A 335 11.76 -26.19 -13.52
CA VAL A 335 10.30 -26.04 -13.63
C VAL A 335 9.88 -25.87 -15.09
N LEU A 336 10.68 -25.17 -15.90
CA LEU A 336 10.40 -24.95 -17.32
C LEU A 336 10.66 -26.20 -18.18
N GLU A 337 11.63 -27.04 -17.81
CA GLU A 337 11.88 -28.34 -18.48
C GLU A 337 10.79 -29.37 -18.19
N ASN A 338 10.12 -29.31 -17.04
CA ASN A 338 9.01 -30.21 -16.70
C ASN A 338 7.64 -29.78 -17.27
N LEU A 339 7.58 -28.66 -18.00
CA LEU A 339 6.37 -28.15 -18.67
C LEU A 339 6.39 -28.30 -20.20
N GLN A 340 7.39 -29.00 -20.76
CA GLN A 340 7.42 -29.49 -22.15
C GLN A 340 7.07 -30.98 -22.18
#